data_AF-A0A2V2PUZ2-F1
#
_entry.id   AF-A0A2V2PUZ2-F1
#
_cell.length_a   1.000
_cell.length_b   1.000
_cell.length_c   1.000
_cell.angle_alpha   90.00
_cell.angle_beta   90.00
_cell.angle_gamma   90.00
#
_symmetry.space_group_name_H-M   'P 1'
#
loop_
_entity.id
_entity.type
_entity.pdbx_description
1 polymer ?
#
loop_
_entity_poly.entity_id
_entity_poly.type
_entity_poly.pdbx_seq_one_letter_code
_entity_poly.pdbx_strand_id
1 'polypeptide(L)'
;MPPSSPRRLSLQQIVEGRRRAAFVGREAELDLFRRNFTIPPEDPRHRFVFHVRGNAGVGKTSLVREWQQVAREFGALAASVDEGADSVPEVLAAVAAQCAEQGHPLKALDRMLGAYRRALHAVADRLAADGDDPSPGALAAAQAGL
;
A
#
# COMPACT_ATOMS: atom_id res chain seq x y z
N MET A 1 24.50 -1.74 -33.22
CA MET A 1 23.41 -1.74 -32.22
C MET A 1 22.37 -0.73 -32.70
N PRO A 2 21.15 -1.12 -33.10
CA PRO A 2 20.16 -0.14 -33.52
C PRO A 2 19.71 0.67 -32.29
N PRO A 3 19.40 1.97 -32.42
CA PRO A 3 18.87 2.74 -31.32
C PRO A 3 17.49 2.18 -30.94
N SER A 4 17.36 1.69 -29.72
CA SER A 4 16.09 1.28 -29.13
C SER A 4 15.12 2.46 -29.13
N SER A 5 14.03 2.34 -29.88
CA SER A 5 12.97 3.34 -29.96
C SER A 5 12.51 3.76 -28.55
N PRO A 6 12.28 5.05 -28.27
CA PRO A 6 11.86 5.49 -26.95
C PRO A 6 10.54 4.79 -26.59
N ARG A 7 10.55 4.13 -25.42
CA ARG A 7 9.37 3.44 -24.87
C ARG A 7 8.22 4.45 -24.78
N ARG A 8 7.17 4.25 -25.57
CA ARG A 8 5.97 5.11 -25.55
C ARG A 8 5.36 5.05 -24.15
N LEU A 9 5.10 6.22 -23.57
CA LEU A 9 4.43 6.34 -22.27
C LEU A 9 3.01 5.76 -22.35
N SER A 10 2.58 5.07 -21.29
CA SER A 10 1.19 4.64 -21.16
C SER A 10 0.26 5.84 -20.94
N LEU A 11 -1.03 5.69 -21.24
CA LEU A 11 -2.03 6.73 -20.97
C LEU A 11 -2.01 7.13 -19.48
N GLN A 12 -1.83 6.15 -18.57
CA GLN A 12 -1.68 6.41 -17.14
C GLN A 12 -0.47 7.30 -16.85
N GLN A 13 0.70 7.00 -17.43
CA GLN A 13 1.90 7.81 -17.26
C GLN A 13 1.73 9.23 -17.82
N ILE A 14 1.00 9.38 -18.92
CA ILE A 14 0.68 10.70 -19.51
C ILE A 14 -0.25 11.48 -18.58
N VAL A 15 -1.30 10.86 -18.05
CA VAL A 15 -2.25 11.49 -17.12
C VAL A 15 -1.56 11.91 -15.83
N GLU A 16 -0.72 11.04 -15.24
CA GLU A 16 0.08 11.38 -14.07
C GLU A 16 1.08 12.50 -14.39
N GLY A 17 1.73 12.48 -15.55
CA GLY A 17 2.58 13.57 -16.03
C GLY A 17 1.86 14.93 -16.09
N ARG A 18 0.63 14.96 -16.60
CA ARG A 18 -0.18 16.19 -16.66
C ARG A 18 -0.62 16.67 -15.28
N ARG A 19 -1.01 15.75 -14.39
CA ARG A 19 -1.35 16.09 -12.99
C ARG A 19 -0.18 16.74 -12.27
N ARG A 20 1.04 16.27 -12.51
CA ARG A 20 2.28 16.86 -11.99
C ARG A 20 2.56 18.25 -12.51
N ALA A 21 2.41 18.45 -13.82
CA ALA A 21 2.60 19.78 -14.42
C ALA A 21 1.59 20.82 -13.88
N ALA A 22 0.43 20.37 -13.39
CA ALA A 22 -0.58 21.20 -12.74
C ALA A 22 -0.38 21.35 -11.21
N PHE A 23 0.64 20.71 -10.61
CA PHE A 23 0.92 20.79 -9.19
C PHE A 23 1.72 22.06 -8.89
N VAL A 24 1.03 23.11 -8.41
CA VAL A 24 1.59 24.44 -8.17
C VAL A 24 1.59 24.77 -6.67
N GLY A 25 2.57 25.54 -6.21
CA GLY A 25 2.57 26.15 -4.87
C GLY A 25 3.02 25.27 -3.72
N ARG A 26 3.74 24.17 -4.01
CA ARG A 26 4.25 23.19 -3.02
C ARG A 26 5.75 22.92 -3.12
N GLU A 27 6.47 23.82 -3.79
CA GLU A 27 7.91 23.71 -4.00
C GLU A 27 8.67 23.65 -2.69
N ALA A 28 8.27 24.45 -1.69
CA ALA A 28 8.91 24.47 -0.38
C ALA A 28 8.80 23.11 0.34
N GLU A 29 7.62 22.47 0.30
CA GLU A 29 7.38 21.15 0.89
C GLU A 29 8.12 20.04 0.13
N LEU A 30 8.16 20.10 -1.21
CA LEU A 30 8.93 19.17 -2.02
C LEU A 30 10.42 19.29 -1.74
N ASP A 31 10.95 20.50 -1.70
CA ASP A 31 12.35 20.75 -1.44
C ASP A 31 12.74 20.36 -0.01
N LEU A 32 11.84 20.54 0.96
CA LEU A 32 12.05 20.08 2.33
C LEU A 32 12.25 18.56 2.37
N PHE A 33 11.38 17.81 1.70
CA PHE A 33 11.48 16.35 1.62
C PHE A 33 12.73 15.92 0.85
N ARG A 34 13.00 16.54 -0.31
CA ARG A 34 14.18 16.25 -1.13
C ARG A 34 15.49 16.46 -0.38
N ARG A 35 15.64 17.59 0.34
CA ARG A 35 16.83 17.89 1.14
C ARG A 35 17.07 16.88 2.26
N ASN A 36 16.04 16.19 2.74
CA ASN A 36 16.20 15.18 3.78
C ASN A 36 17.10 14.02 3.33
N PHE A 37 17.09 13.68 2.04
CA PHE A 37 17.98 12.64 1.48
C PHE A 37 19.46 13.04 1.42
N THR A 38 19.79 14.34 1.56
CA THR A 38 21.17 14.82 1.60
C THR A 38 21.69 15.01 3.02
N ILE A 39 20.86 14.74 4.03
CA ILE A 39 21.21 14.84 5.45
C ILE A 39 21.42 13.41 5.98
N PRO A 40 22.58 13.06 6.56
CA PRO A 40 22.82 11.74 7.15
C PRO A 40 21.79 11.41 8.25
N PRO A 41 21.36 10.14 8.40
CA PRO A 41 20.41 9.75 9.45
C PRO A 41 20.84 10.06 10.88
N GLU A 42 22.14 10.16 11.14
CA GLU A 42 22.72 10.46 12.45
C GLU A 42 22.65 11.97 12.79
N ASP A 43 22.41 12.83 11.79
CA ASP A 43 22.28 14.27 12.00
C ASP A 43 20.89 14.57 12.62
N PRO A 44 20.81 15.32 13.74
CA PRO A 44 19.53 15.67 14.36
C PRO A 44 18.54 16.42 13.46
N ARG A 45 19.02 16.99 12.34
CA ARG A 45 18.17 17.66 11.33
C ARG A 45 17.46 16.66 10.41
N HIS A 46 17.90 15.40 10.38
CA HIS A 46 17.26 14.35 9.60
C HIS A 46 15.88 14.04 10.16
N ARG A 47 14.87 14.05 9.30
CA ARG A 47 13.48 13.78 9.67
C ARG A 47 13.10 12.39 9.17
N PHE A 48 12.74 11.52 10.11
CA PHE A 48 12.24 10.18 9.79
C PHE A 48 10.74 10.16 9.46
N VAL A 49 9.98 11.11 10.02
CA VAL A 49 8.52 11.18 9.87
C VAL A 49 8.11 12.56 9.39
N PHE A 50 7.35 12.58 8.31
CA PHE A 50 6.70 13.78 7.79
C PHE A 50 5.19 13.65 7.96
N HIS A 51 4.57 14.63 8.62
CA HIS A 51 3.13 14.68 8.82
C HIS A 51 2.53 15.80 7.98
N VAL A 52 1.74 15.44 6.97
CA VAL A 52 1.07 16.39 6.06
C VAL A 52 -0.34 16.68 6.56
N ARG A 53 -0.65 17.95 6.83
CA ARG A 53 -1.99 18.40 7.26
C ARG A 53 -2.49 19.54 6.38
N GLY A 54 -3.81 19.71 6.33
CA GLY A 54 -4.47 20.78 5.59
C GLY A 54 -5.88 20.44 5.17
N ASN A 55 -6.62 21.43 4.70
CA ASN A 55 -8.04 21.31 4.33
C ASN A 55 -8.27 20.27 3.22
N ALA A 56 -9.51 19.82 3.05
CA ALA A 56 -9.87 18.96 1.92
C ALA A 56 -9.59 19.69 0.58
N GLY A 57 -9.19 18.94 -0.45
CA GLY A 57 -8.94 19.50 -1.79
C GLY A 57 -7.61 20.24 -2.00
N VAL A 58 -6.82 20.51 -0.95
CA VAL A 58 -5.55 21.29 -1.08
C VAL A 58 -4.36 20.53 -1.69
N GLY A 59 -4.58 19.32 -2.23
CA GLY A 59 -3.56 18.53 -2.91
C GLY A 59 -2.63 17.68 -2.03
N LYS A 60 -3.04 17.31 -0.80
CA LYS A 60 -2.20 16.50 0.12
C LYS A 60 -1.79 15.14 -0.48
N THR A 61 -2.74 14.42 -1.07
CA THR A 61 -2.47 13.13 -1.71
C THR A 61 -1.53 13.30 -2.90
N SER A 62 -1.68 14.39 -3.67
CA SER A 62 -0.75 14.71 -4.77
C SER A 62 0.66 14.99 -4.24
N LEU A 63 0.81 15.73 -3.14
CA LEU A 63 2.10 15.98 -2.51
C LEU A 63 2.81 14.67 -2.09
N VAL A 64 2.07 13.75 -1.46
CA VAL A 64 2.64 12.45 -1.02
C VAL A 64 3.03 11.58 -2.22
N ARG A 65 2.28 11.64 -3.32
CA ARG A 65 2.65 10.97 -4.58
C ARG A 65 3.93 11.56 -5.18
N GLU A 66 4.09 12.87 -5.16
CA GLU A 66 5.35 13.51 -5.59
C GLU A 66 6.52 13.13 -4.68
N TRP A 67 6.32 13.05 -3.35
CA TRP A 67 7.33 12.55 -2.43
C TRP A 67 7.74 11.11 -2.72
N GLN A 68 6.79 10.24 -3.05
CA GLN A 68 7.10 8.86 -3.46
C GLN A 68 7.99 8.84 -4.72
N GLN A 69 7.73 9.72 -5.68
CA GLN A 69 8.56 9.85 -6.88
C GLN A 69 9.96 10.37 -6.55
N VAL A 70 10.08 11.41 -5.71
CA VAL A 70 11.37 11.93 -5.24
C VAL A 70 12.15 10.83 -4.52
N ALA A 71 11.52 10.05 -3.62
CA ALA A 71 12.20 8.96 -2.92
C ALA A 71 12.82 7.95 -3.91
N ARG A 72 12.07 7.60 -4.98
CA ARG A 72 12.57 6.70 -6.04
C ARG A 72 13.71 7.31 -6.84
N GLU A 73 13.71 8.62 -7.11
CA GLU A 73 14.82 9.31 -7.77
C GLU A 73 16.12 9.21 -6.99
N PHE A 74 16.05 9.16 -5.65
CA PHE A 74 17.18 8.93 -4.76
C PHE A 74 17.48 7.44 -4.53
N GLY A 75 16.82 6.53 -5.24
CA GLY A 75 17.02 5.08 -5.13
C GLY A 75 16.43 4.46 -3.86
N ALA A 76 15.58 5.19 -3.12
CA ALA A 76 14.90 4.63 -1.96
C ALA A 76 13.74 3.71 -2.38
N LEU A 77 13.55 2.64 -1.62
CA LEU A 77 12.35 1.81 -1.73
C LEU A 77 11.16 2.59 -1.20
N ALA A 78 10.12 2.73 -2.02
CA ALA A 78 8.96 3.53 -1.66
C ALA A 78 7.65 2.77 -1.92
N ALA A 79 6.86 2.60 -0.87
CA ALA A 79 5.52 2.03 -0.91
C ALA A 79 4.50 3.03 -0.34
N SER A 80 3.28 3.01 -0.85
CA SER A 80 2.16 3.82 -0.36
C SER A 80 0.93 2.96 -0.15
N VAL A 81 0.21 3.21 0.94
CA VAL A 81 -1.04 2.52 1.28
C VAL A 81 -2.06 3.59 1.62
N ASP A 82 -3.27 3.43 1.08
CA ASP A 82 -4.40 4.32 1.33
C ASP A 82 -5.40 3.66 2.29
N GLU A 83 -6.56 4.28 2.45
CA GLU A 83 -7.62 3.82 3.34
C GLU A 83 -8.28 2.51 2.88
N GLY A 84 -7.89 1.93 1.73
CA GLY A 84 -8.42 0.65 1.24
C GLY A 84 -7.81 -0.59 1.92
N ALA A 85 -6.78 -0.44 2.76
CA ALA A 85 -6.25 -1.51 3.60
C ALA A 85 -6.85 -1.41 5.01
N ASP A 86 -7.73 -2.34 5.35
CA ASP A 86 -8.57 -2.28 6.55
C ASP A 86 -7.90 -2.94 7.78
N SER A 87 -6.72 -3.52 7.60
CA SER A 87 -5.98 -4.18 8.67
C SER A 87 -4.45 -4.06 8.54
N VAL A 88 -3.74 -4.19 9.66
CA VAL A 88 -2.27 -4.19 9.67
C VAL A 88 -1.67 -5.24 8.73
N PRO A 89 -2.16 -6.50 8.68
CA PRO A 89 -1.67 -7.50 7.73
C PRO A 89 -1.89 -7.11 6.25
N GLU A 90 -2.99 -6.41 5.93
CA GLU A 90 -3.25 -5.92 4.58
C GLU A 90 -2.30 -4.77 4.20
N VAL A 91 -2.07 -3.83 5.12
CA VAL A 91 -1.07 -2.76 4.93
C VAL A 91 0.31 -3.36 4.67
N LEU A 92 0.74 -4.33 5.49
CA LEU A 92 2.02 -5.01 5.33
C LEU A 92 2.10 -5.81 4.03
N ALA A 93 1.00 -6.42 3.59
CA ALA A 93 0.93 -7.12 2.32
C ALA A 93 1.08 -6.17 1.12
N ALA A 94 0.42 -5.01 1.16
CA ALA A 94 0.53 -3.99 0.12
C ALA A 94 1.95 -3.43 0.02
N VAL A 95 2.61 -3.18 1.17
CA VAL A 95 4.02 -2.77 1.21
C VAL A 95 4.93 -3.85 0.63
N ALA A 96 4.77 -5.11 1.05
CA ALA A 96 5.58 -6.23 0.55
C ALA A 96 5.45 -6.40 -0.97
N ALA A 97 4.23 -6.31 -1.51
CA ALA A 97 3.97 -6.38 -2.94
C ALA A 97 4.69 -5.25 -3.71
N GLN A 98 4.55 -4.01 -3.26
CA GLN A 98 5.21 -2.86 -3.90
C GLN A 98 6.74 -2.93 -3.81
N CYS A 99 7.32 -3.46 -2.73
CA CYS A 99 8.76 -3.71 -2.64
C CYS A 99 9.20 -4.81 -3.63
N ALA A 100 8.42 -5.88 -3.78
CA ALA A 100 8.70 -6.94 -4.74
C ALA A 100 8.64 -6.44 -6.20
N GLU A 101 7.68 -5.59 -6.54
CA GLU A 101 7.57 -4.92 -7.85
C GLU A 101 8.80 -4.03 -8.16
N GLN A 102 9.43 -3.48 -7.12
CA GLN A 102 10.68 -2.72 -7.22
C GLN A 102 11.93 -3.61 -7.25
N GLY A 103 11.78 -4.93 -7.23
CA GLY A 103 12.89 -5.91 -7.26
C GLY A 103 13.45 -6.28 -5.89
N HIS A 104 12.80 -5.87 -4.79
CA HIS A 104 13.24 -6.09 -3.41
C HIS A 104 12.19 -6.88 -2.61
N PRO A 105 12.03 -8.19 -2.87
CA PRO A 105 11.02 -9.00 -2.19
C PRO A 105 11.34 -9.21 -0.70
N LEU A 106 10.34 -9.04 0.16
CA LEU A 106 10.46 -9.18 1.61
C LEU A 106 10.12 -10.61 2.07
N LYS A 107 10.94 -11.59 1.66
CA LYS A 107 10.63 -13.05 1.80
C LYS A 107 10.22 -13.51 3.20
N ALA A 108 10.80 -12.93 4.25
CA ALA A 108 10.45 -13.26 5.63
C ALA A 108 9.02 -12.80 5.96
N LEU A 109 8.68 -11.57 5.56
CA LEU A 109 7.34 -11.01 5.72
C LEU A 109 6.31 -11.78 4.87
N ASP A 110 6.64 -12.12 3.62
CA ASP A 110 5.77 -12.92 2.75
C ASP A 110 5.41 -14.27 3.40
N ARG A 111 6.38 -14.93 4.04
CA ARG A 111 6.15 -16.19 4.76
C ARG A 111 5.22 -15.99 5.95
N MET A 112 5.40 -14.93 6.73
CA MET A 112 4.56 -14.61 7.88
C MET A 112 3.12 -14.31 7.46
N LEU A 113 2.94 -13.49 6.42
CA LEU A 113 1.64 -13.18 5.84
C LEU A 113 0.95 -14.43 5.26
N GLY A 114 1.71 -15.32 4.61
CA GLY A 114 1.20 -16.60 4.14
C GLY A 114 0.72 -17.51 5.27
N ALA A 115 1.46 -17.57 6.39
CA ALA A 115 1.03 -18.31 7.58
C ALA A 115 -0.24 -17.70 8.20
N TYR A 116 -0.29 -16.37 8.30
CA TYR A 116 -1.46 -15.65 8.80
C TYR A 116 -2.73 -15.93 7.97
N ARG A 117 -2.65 -15.83 6.64
CA ARG A 117 -3.78 -16.14 5.75
C ARG A 117 -4.26 -17.58 5.89
N ARG A 118 -3.34 -18.55 5.97
CA ARG A 118 -3.70 -19.96 6.21
C ARG A 118 -4.41 -20.16 7.54
N ALA A 119 -3.99 -19.46 8.59
CA ALA A 119 -4.66 -19.52 9.89
C ALA A 119 -6.08 -18.95 9.82
N LEU A 120 -6.28 -17.82 9.12
CA LEU A 120 -7.62 -17.25 8.91
C LEU A 120 -8.53 -18.20 8.13
N HIS A 121 -8.05 -18.79 7.04
CA HIS A 121 -8.83 -19.78 6.28
C HIS A 121 -9.21 -20.98 7.15
N ALA A 122 -8.26 -21.52 7.93
CA ALA A 122 -8.54 -22.64 8.82
C ALA A 122 -9.57 -22.32 9.91
N VAL A 123 -9.66 -21.06 10.36
CA VAL A 123 -10.70 -20.61 11.30
C VAL A 123 -12.04 -20.46 10.59
N ALA A 124 -12.05 -19.84 9.41
CA ALA A 124 -13.26 -19.68 8.61
C ALA A 124 -13.89 -21.03 8.23
N ASP A 125 -13.07 -21.99 7.82
CA ASP A 125 -13.52 -23.35 7.46
C ASP A 125 -14.16 -24.07 8.66
N ARG A 126 -13.62 -23.92 9.87
CA ARG A 126 -14.21 -24.48 11.09
C ARG A 126 -15.55 -23.82 11.42
N LEU A 127 -15.62 -22.49 11.35
CA LEU A 127 -16.86 -21.75 11.60
C LEU A 127 -17.96 -22.10 10.60
N ALA A 128 -17.59 -22.35 9.33
CA ALA A 128 -18.52 -22.81 8.31
C ALA A 128 -18.99 -24.25 8.58
N ALA A 129 -18.11 -25.14 9.02
CA ALA A 129 -18.45 -26.52 9.38
C ALA A 129 -19.36 -26.60 10.63
N ASP A 130 -19.14 -25.74 11.62
CA ASP A 130 -19.97 -25.67 12.83
C ASP A 130 -21.35 -25.02 12.58
N GLY A 131 -21.51 -24.28 11.47
CA GLY A 131 -22.70 -23.52 11.14
C GLY A 131 -23.73 -24.24 10.24
N ASP A 132 -23.42 -25.42 9.70
CA ASP A 132 -24.22 -26.08 8.65
C ASP A 132 -24.84 -27.43 9.06
N ASP A 133 -24.88 -27.78 10.35
CA ASP A 133 -25.70 -28.91 10.81
C ASP A 133 -27.01 -28.39 11.42
N PRO A 134 -28.18 -28.57 10.75
CA PRO A 134 -29.42 -28.53 11.49
C PRO A 134 -29.32 -29.65 12.51
N SER A 135 -29.22 -29.28 13.79
CA SER A 135 -29.11 -30.28 14.85
C SER A 135 -30.17 -31.37 14.64
N PRO A 136 -29.88 -32.65 14.94
CA PRO A 136 -30.88 -33.71 14.84
C PRO A 136 -32.19 -33.37 15.56
N GLY A 137 -32.13 -32.53 16.61
CA GLY A 137 -33.29 -31.98 17.31
C GLY A 137 -34.09 -30.94 16.50
N ALA A 138 -33.46 -30.12 15.67
CA ALA A 138 -34.13 -29.16 14.79
C ALA A 138 -34.86 -29.86 13.62
N LEU A 139 -34.27 -30.93 13.08
CA LEU A 139 -34.93 -31.80 12.08
C LEU A 139 -36.12 -32.56 12.70
N ALA A 140 -35.98 -33.07 13.93
CA ALA A 140 -37.06 -33.72 14.65
C ALA A 140 -38.20 -32.74 15.01
N ALA A 141 -37.89 -31.51 15.40
CA ALA A 141 -38.90 -30.48 15.69
C ALA A 141 -39.65 -30.01 14.45
N ALA A 142 -38.97 -29.89 13.30
CA ALA A 142 -39.60 -29.54 12.03
C ALA A 142 -40.50 -30.68 11.47
N GLN A 143 -40.14 -31.94 11.72
CA GLN A 143 -40.96 -33.10 11.35
C GLN A 143 -42.12 -33.38 12.31
N ALA A 144 -42.07 -32.81 13.52
CA ALA A 144 -43.13 -32.92 14.53
C ALA A 144 -44.15 -31.75 14.49
N GLY A 145 -43.94 -30.75 13.64
CA GLY A 145 -44.83 -29.60 13.47
C GLY A 145 -45.99 -29.88 12.50
N LEU A 146 -47.06 -30.47 13.02
CA LEU A 146 -48.45 -30.35 12.54
C LEU A 146 -49.06 -29.03 13.03
#